data_AF-A0A2E6VL83-F1
#
_entry.id   AF-A0A2E6VL83-F1
#
_cell.length_a   1.000
_cell.length_b   1.000
_cell.length_c   1.000
_cell.angle_alpha   90.00
_cell.angle_beta   90.00
_cell.angle_gamma   90.00
#
_symmetry.space_group_name_H-M   'P 1'
#
loop_
_entity.id
_entity.type
_entity.pdbx_description
1 polymer ?
#
loop_
_entity_poly.entity_id
_entity_poly.type
_entity_poly.pdbx_seq_one_letter_code
_entity_poly.pdbx_strand_id
1 'polypeptide(L)'
;MCDSKPDFTTIKFSPDCEIGEISRVALASILRIHQIDPAVVSELAVAMQQEINALLSKDSWIEIEFHPSGNKISVEIRTNGDSRSINAAW
;
A
#
# COMPACT_ATOMS: atom_id res chain seq x y z
N MET A 1 -19.16 17.48 -15.28
CA MET A 1 -17.85 17.32 -14.62
C MET A 1 -17.54 15.84 -14.70
N CYS A 2 -16.41 15.46 -15.32
CA CYS A 2 -15.98 14.06 -15.26
C CYS A 2 -15.61 13.78 -13.80
N ASP A 3 -16.41 12.94 -13.13
CA ASP A 3 -15.95 12.23 -11.94
C ASP A 3 -14.79 11.33 -12.38
N SER A 4 -13.57 11.89 -12.43
CA SER A 4 -12.38 11.07 -12.49
C SER A 4 -12.37 10.29 -11.18
N LYS A 5 -12.71 9.01 -11.25
CA LYS A 5 -12.53 8.11 -10.11
C LYS A 5 -11.10 8.28 -9.61
N PRO A 6 -10.88 8.43 -8.30
CA PRO A 6 -9.52 8.51 -7.78
C PRO A 6 -8.76 7.26 -8.23
N ASP A 7 -7.61 7.45 -8.89
CA ASP A 7 -6.70 6.39 -9.32
C ASP A 7 -5.87 5.85 -8.13
N PHE A 8 -6.40 5.98 -6.91
CA PHE A 8 -5.74 5.56 -5.69
C PHE A 8 -6.72 4.94 -4.71
N THR A 9 -6.20 4.04 -3.89
CA THR A 9 -6.94 3.38 -2.80
C THR A 9 -6.22 3.63 -1.49
N THR A 10 -6.91 4.21 -0.52
CA THR A 10 -6.36 4.48 0.82
C THR A 10 -7.01 3.56 1.85
N ILE A 11 -6.19 2.92 2.69
CA ILE A 11 -6.64 2.10 3.81
C ILE A 11 -5.98 2.64 5.08
N LYS A 12 -6.82 2.95 6.08
CA LYS A 12 -6.36 3.42 7.38
C LYS A 12 -6.58 2.34 8.43
N PHE A 13 -5.52 1.98 9.12
CA PHE A 13 -5.49 0.93 10.11
C PHE A 13 -5.44 1.50 11.53
N SER A 14 -6.22 0.87 12.42
CA SER A 14 -6.09 1.05 13.87
C SER A 14 -4.78 0.42 14.37
N PRO A 15 -4.15 0.96 15.43
CA PRO A 15 -2.94 0.37 16.02
C PRO A 15 -3.12 -1.10 16.44
N ASP A 16 -4.34 -1.50 16.79
CA ASP A 16 -4.68 -2.85 17.26
C ASP A 16 -4.96 -3.86 16.14
N CYS A 17 -4.75 -3.49 14.88
CA CYS A 17 -5.12 -4.31 13.73
C CYS A 17 -3.97 -5.24 13.29
N GLU A 18 -4.29 -6.38 12.66
CA GLU A 18 -3.28 -7.20 11.97
C GLU A 18 -2.89 -6.56 10.62
N ILE A 19 -2.15 -5.45 10.71
CA ILE A 19 -1.84 -4.58 9.56
C ILE A 19 -1.11 -5.34 8.46
N GLY A 20 -0.17 -6.23 8.81
CA GLY A 20 0.60 -7.00 7.83
C GLY A 20 -0.27 -7.83 6.89
N GLU A 21 -1.13 -8.70 7.44
CA GLU A 21 -1.98 -9.58 6.63
C GLU A 21 -3.03 -8.79 5.83
N ILE A 22 -3.67 -7.79 6.43
CA ILE A 22 -4.68 -7.00 5.72
C ILE A 22 -4.05 -6.17 4.60
N SER A 23 -2.86 -5.60 4.81
CA SER A 23 -2.13 -4.85 3.79
C SER A 23 -1.73 -5.75 2.61
N ARG A 24 -1.31 -6.99 2.87
CA ARG A 24 -1.01 -7.97 1.82
C ARG A 24 -2.25 -8.33 1.00
N VAL A 25 -3.39 -8.57 1.66
CA VAL A 25 -4.67 -8.86 0.99
C VAL A 25 -5.15 -7.66 0.17
N ALA A 26 -5.00 -6.44 0.69
CA ALA A 26 -5.31 -5.22 -0.02
C ALA A 26 -4.46 -5.05 -1.28
N LEU A 27 -3.14 -5.21 -1.17
CA LEU A 27 -2.23 -5.16 -2.31
C LEU A 27 -2.61 -6.20 -3.37
N ALA A 28 -2.82 -7.46 -2.99
CA ALA A 28 -3.24 -8.51 -3.91
C ALA A 28 -4.56 -8.18 -4.63
N SER A 29 -5.51 -7.58 -3.91
CA SER A 29 -6.80 -7.15 -4.47
C SER A 29 -6.61 -6.04 -5.51
N ILE A 30 -5.75 -5.06 -5.22
CA ILE A 30 -5.44 -3.95 -6.12
C ILE A 30 -4.76 -4.45 -7.39
N LEU A 31 -3.75 -5.32 -7.26
CA LEU A 31 -3.09 -5.92 -8.41
C LEU A 31 -4.08 -6.66 -9.31
N ARG A 32 -5.02 -7.40 -8.71
CA ARG A 32 -6.07 -8.08 -9.45
C ARG A 32 -7.04 -7.12 -10.16
N ILE A 33 -7.47 -6.05 -9.49
CA ILE A 33 -8.36 -5.03 -10.08
C ILE A 33 -7.70 -4.37 -11.30
N HIS A 34 -6.39 -4.12 -11.20
CA HIS A 34 -5.61 -3.47 -12.26
C HIS A 34 -4.95 -4.44 -13.25
N GLN A 35 -5.24 -5.75 -13.16
CA GLN A 35 -4.68 -6.80 -14.02
C GLN A 35 -3.15 -6.82 -14.07
N ILE A 36 -2.51 -6.50 -12.95
CA ILE A 36 -1.06 -6.52 -12.78
C ILE A 36 -0.63 -7.94 -12.37
N ASP A 37 0.36 -8.50 -13.05
CA ASP A 37 0.92 -9.80 -12.68
C ASP A 37 1.59 -9.71 -11.30
N PRO A 38 1.11 -10.48 -10.29
CA PRO A 38 1.67 -10.46 -8.95
C PRO A 38 3.16 -10.83 -8.88
N ALA A 39 3.66 -11.60 -9.86
CA ALA A 39 5.08 -11.95 -9.92
C ALA A 39 5.97 -10.71 -10.04
N VAL A 40 5.50 -9.68 -10.75
CA VAL A 40 6.29 -8.48 -11.08
C VAL A 40 6.41 -7.52 -9.90
N VAL A 41 5.57 -7.68 -8.88
CA VAL A 41 5.53 -6.82 -7.69
C VAL A 41 5.71 -7.61 -6.40
N SER A 42 6.28 -8.80 -6.49
CA SER A 42 6.60 -9.65 -5.33
C SER A 42 7.58 -8.96 -4.36
N GLU A 43 8.59 -8.27 -4.89
CA GLU A 43 9.54 -7.47 -4.12
C GLU A 43 8.86 -6.28 -3.43
N LEU A 44 7.86 -5.67 -4.07
CA LEU A 44 7.08 -4.59 -3.48
C LEU A 44 6.32 -5.05 -2.25
N ALA A 45 5.70 -6.24 -2.29
CA ALA A 45 4.98 -6.77 -1.15
C ALA A 45 5.91 -7.01 0.05
N VAL A 46 7.14 -7.48 -0.20
CA VAL A 46 8.16 -7.67 0.83
C VAL A 46 8.63 -6.33 1.40
N ALA A 47 8.97 -5.37 0.54
CA ALA A 47 9.39 -4.04 0.96
C ALA A 47 8.30 -3.31 1.75
N MET A 48 7.05 -3.40 1.30
CA MET A 48 5.89 -2.85 2.00
C MET A 48 5.76 -3.43 3.41
N GLN A 49 5.89 -4.74 3.55
CA GLN A 49 5.84 -5.38 4.86
C GLN A 49 6.98 -4.93 5.77
N GLN A 50 8.18 -4.75 5.23
CA GLN A 50 9.35 -4.27 5.99
C GLN A 50 9.14 -2.84 6.49
N GLU A 51 8.67 -1.93 5.64
CA GLU A 51 8.40 -0.54 6.02
C GLU A 51 7.23 -0.42 7.01
N ILE A 52 6.15 -1.19 6.82
CA ILE A 52 5.06 -1.28 7.80
C ILE A 52 5.61 -1.69 9.17
N ASN A 53 6.46 -2.74 9.22
CA ASN A 53 7.06 -3.22 10.46
C ASN A 53 8.04 -2.20 11.08
N ALA A 54 8.73 -1.41 10.26
CA ALA A 54 9.64 -0.37 10.73
C ALA A 54 8.90 0.85 11.32
N LEU A 55 7.72 1.17 10.79
CA LEU A 55 6.88 2.29 11.22
C LEU A 55 5.86 1.91 12.31
N LEU A 56 5.66 0.61 12.54
CA LEU A 56 4.75 0.08 13.56
C LEU A 56 5.21 0.51 14.96
N SER A 57 4.44 1.42 15.54
CA SER A 57 4.51 1.78 16.96
C SER A 57 3.16 1.49 17.60
N LYS A 58 3.16 1.04 18.86
CA LYS A 58 1.97 0.53 19.56
C LYS A 58 0.77 1.50 19.60
N ASP A 59 1.00 2.79 19.42
CA ASP A 59 -0.02 3.82 19.60
C ASP A 59 -0.29 4.65 18.34
N SER A 60 0.28 4.28 17.19
CA SER A 60 0.16 5.07 15.96
C SER A 60 -0.71 4.40 14.91
N TRP A 61 -1.62 5.19 14.34
CA TRP A 61 -2.34 4.82 13.13
C TRP A 61 -1.35 4.65 11.97
N ILE A 62 -1.68 3.75 11.06
CA ILE A 62 -0.98 3.59 9.79
C ILE A 62 -1.99 3.80 8.68
N GLU A 63 -1.64 4.64 7.72
CA GLU A 63 -2.39 4.84 6.49
C GLU A 63 -1.54 4.33 5.32
N ILE A 64 -2.15 3.53 4.44
CA ILE A 64 -1.49 3.00 3.25
C ILE A 64 -2.29 3.45 2.04
N GLU A 65 -1.62 4.16 1.14
CA GLU A 65 -2.19 4.66 -0.11
C GLU A 65 -1.52 3.99 -1.30
N PHE A 66 -2.32 3.36 -2.15
CA PHE A 66 -1.85 2.65 -3.34
C PHE A 66 -2.20 3.46 -4.57
N HIS A 67 -1.21 3.73 -5.43
CA HIS A 67 -1.33 4.49 -6.67
C HIS A 67 -0.82 3.66 -7.86
N PRO A 68 -1.64 2.77 -8.42
CA PRO A 68 -1.35 2.16 -9.71
C PRO A 68 -1.44 3.21 -10.82
N SER A 69 -0.42 3.31 -11.66
CA SER A 69 -0.34 4.29 -12.76
C SER A 69 0.46 3.72 -13.92
N GLY A 70 -0.21 3.45 -15.04
CA GLY A 70 0.42 2.91 -16.25
C GLY A 70 1.11 1.58 -15.96
N ASN A 71 2.44 1.60 -15.92
CA ASN A 71 3.31 0.44 -15.69
C ASN A 71 4.05 0.51 -14.34
N LYS A 72 3.55 1.29 -13.40
CA LYS A 72 4.10 1.38 -12.04
C LYS A 72 3.00 1.36 -11.00
N ILE A 73 3.36 0.98 -9.80
CA ILE A 73 2.54 1.15 -8.60
C ILE A 73 3.40 1.83 -7.55
N SER A 74 2.86 2.88 -6.95
CA SER A 74 3.45 3.50 -5.76
C SER A 74 2.60 3.14 -4.55
N VAL A 75 3.26 2.85 -3.44
CA VAL A 75 2.65 2.65 -2.14
C VAL A 75 3.23 3.70 -1.20
N GLU A 76 2.37 4.52 -0.61
CA GLU A 76 2.74 5.46 0.43
C GLU A 76 2.23 4.96 1.78
N ILE A 77 3.13 4.82 2.74
CA ILE A 77 2.84 4.40 4.10
C ILE A 77 3.06 5.62 4.99
N ARG A 78 1.99 6.10 5.64
CA ARG A 78 2.01 7.28 6.51
C ARG A 78 1.69 6.88 7.95
N THR A 79 2.38 7.48 8.90
CA THR A 79 2.08 7.38 10.33
C THR A 79 2.11 8.76 10.98
N ASN A 80 1.99 8.85 12.31
CA ASN A 80 2.03 10.12 13.05
C ASN A 80 3.41 10.79 12.92
N GLY A 81 3.58 11.60 11.88
CA GLY A 81 4.77 12.43 11.66
C GLY A 81 5.87 11.81 10.78
N ASP A 82 5.66 10.61 10.24
CA ASP A 82 6.61 9.99 9.29
C ASP A 82 5.88 9.40 8.08
N SER A 83 6.56 9.36 6.94
CA SER A 83 6.07 8.71 5.73
C SER A 83 7.19 7.99 4.98
N ARG A 84 6.81 6.90 4.33
CA ARG A 84 7.67 6.10 3.46
C ARG A 84 6.96 5.86 2.14
N SER A 85 7.70 5.94 1.05
CA SER A 85 7.18 5.65 -0.28
C SER A 85 8.00 4.55 -0.92
N ILE A 86 7.30 3.56 -1.45
CA ILE A 86 7.86 2.42 -2.15
C ILE A 86 7.22 2.38 -3.52
N ASN A 87 7.98 2.04 -4.55
CA ASN A 87 7.46 1.91 -5.90
C ASN A 87 8.00 0.64 -6.55
N ALA A 88 7.21 0.11 -7.47
CA ALA A 88 7.64 -0.94 -8.39
C ALA A 88 7.12 -0.61 -9.79
N ALA A 89 7.90 -1.00 -10.79
CA ALA A 89 7.56 -0.85 -12.21
C ALA A 89 7.60 -2.21 -12.91
N TRP A 90 6.80 -2.34 -13.96
CA TRP A 90 6.70 -3.51 -14.82
C TRP A 90 6.72 -3.16 -16.31
#